data_AF-A0A1J1IKY3-F1
#
_entry.id   AF-A0A1J1IKY3-F1
#
_cell.length_a   1.000
_cell.length_b   1.000
_cell.length_c   1.000
_cell.angle_alpha   90.00
_cell.angle_beta   90.00
_cell.angle_gamma   90.00
#
_symmetry.space_group_name_H-M   'P 1'
#
loop_
_entity.id
_entity.type
_entity.pdbx_description
1 polymer ?
#
loop_
_entity_poly.entity_id
_entity_poly.type
_entity_poly.pdbx_seq_one_letter_code
_entity_poly.pdbx_strand_id
1 'polypeptide(L)'
;MKILIALALACFAVTANAQVRCLNPGSLEIPPSPCCGQLHHQGLAGALGNMFNLMDIECKVNMFFDAILTDPDMLAFFNYITGPEFRVLILSVQNMPEFKDFMWYFCENLDLDGYLYLNTLGDILGTPRMPHPEGDHCHPEFPFPWTSQKASPTSSLNKHKSVAVPFVSGVRKFMDDLQAEIPGDDIYDMWMYKVENDPYLCPGYKKLSSAEFRAIALKVEYDPEFIRFVDKLEEWGIEMKQFMDDLKWFLWEADYCRT
;
A
#
# COMPACT_ATOMS: atom_id res chain seq x y z
N MET A 1 1.80 0.25 15.41
CA MET A 1 0.54 -0.18 14.77
C MET A 1 0.00 0.84 13.76
N LYS A 2 -0.19 2.12 14.12
CA LYS A 2 -0.68 3.16 13.19
C LYS A 2 0.21 3.37 11.93
N ILE A 3 1.54 3.21 12.07
CA ILE A 3 2.54 3.32 10.98
C ILE A 3 2.33 2.28 9.87
N LEU A 4 1.94 1.07 10.25
CA LEU A 4 1.62 -0.01 9.32
C LEU A 4 0.31 0.25 8.57
N ILE A 5 -0.63 0.99 9.18
CA ILE A 5 -1.92 1.33 8.56
C ILE A 5 -1.72 2.27 7.37
N ALA A 6 -0.70 3.14 7.34
CA ALA A 6 -0.47 4.01 6.18
C ALA A 6 0.37 3.37 5.07
N LEU A 7 1.35 2.52 5.41
CA LEU A 7 1.98 1.64 4.42
C LEU A 7 0.94 0.67 3.84
N ALA A 8 0.03 0.18 4.68
CA ALA A 8 -1.11 -0.60 4.27
C ALA A 8 -2.10 0.24 3.46
N LEU A 9 -2.41 1.50 3.78
CA LEU A 9 -3.30 2.36 2.97
C LEU A 9 -2.71 2.68 1.59
N ALA A 10 -1.39 2.90 1.51
CA ALA A 10 -0.66 3.02 0.26
C ALA A 10 -0.62 1.69 -0.52
N CYS A 11 -0.60 0.54 0.17
CA CYS A 11 -0.75 -0.79 -0.42
C CYS A 11 -2.22 -1.18 -0.70
N PHE A 12 -3.21 -0.58 -0.03
CA PHE A 12 -4.62 -0.99 -0.07
C PHE A 12 -5.28 -0.59 -1.38
N ALA A 13 -4.75 0.45 -2.04
CA ALA A 13 -5.15 0.80 -3.39
C ALA A 13 -4.62 -0.20 -4.45
N VAL A 14 -3.72 -1.15 -4.09
CA VAL A 14 -2.96 -1.97 -5.06
C VAL A 14 -3.65 -3.28 -5.46
N THR A 15 -4.51 -3.90 -4.64
CA THR A 15 -4.97 -5.27 -4.96
C THR A 15 -6.46 -5.36 -5.22
N ALA A 16 -6.93 -4.75 -6.30
CA ALA A 16 -8.30 -4.93 -6.77
C ALA A 16 -8.51 -6.30 -7.43
N ASN A 17 -8.87 -7.30 -6.62
CA ASN A 17 -9.68 -8.43 -7.04
C ASN A 17 -10.31 -9.11 -5.81
N ALA A 18 -11.64 -9.05 -5.68
CA ALA A 18 -12.36 -10.31 -5.60
C ALA A 18 -13.80 -10.14 -6.05
N GLN A 19 -14.20 -11.08 -6.89
CA GLN A 19 -15.28 -11.94 -6.47
C GLN A 19 -14.67 -13.31 -6.22
N VAL A 20 -14.63 -13.72 -4.95
CA VAL A 20 -14.78 -15.10 -4.42
C VAL A 20 -14.11 -15.19 -3.03
N ARG A 21 -14.98 -15.33 -2.01
CA ARG A 21 -14.82 -16.09 -0.74
C ARG A 21 -13.49 -15.96 0.01
N CYS A 22 -13.55 -15.22 1.12
CA CYS A 22 -12.64 -15.25 2.27
C CYS A 22 -12.61 -16.64 2.95
N LEU A 23 -12.07 -17.66 2.30
CA LEU A 23 -11.83 -19.00 2.87
C LEU A 23 -10.69 -19.72 2.13
N ASN A 24 -9.52 -19.08 1.98
CA ASN A 24 -8.24 -19.79 1.86
C ASN A 24 -7.07 -18.79 1.98
N PRO A 25 -6.12 -18.95 2.91
CA PRO A 25 -4.89 -18.18 2.91
C PRO A 25 -3.99 -18.71 1.78
N GLY A 26 -4.29 -18.31 0.54
CA GLY A 26 -3.32 -18.38 -0.54
C GLY A 26 -2.31 -17.27 -0.32
N SER A 27 -1.03 -17.61 -0.22
CA SER A 27 0.06 -16.64 -0.13
C SER A 27 -0.05 -15.65 -1.29
N LEU A 28 -0.13 -14.35 -0.97
CA LEU A 28 0.04 -13.30 -1.96
C LEU A 28 1.52 -13.31 -2.34
N GLU A 29 1.92 -14.23 -3.22
CA GLU A 29 3.27 -14.29 -3.72
C GLU A 29 3.49 -13.03 -4.54
N ILE A 30 4.39 -12.17 -4.05
CA ILE A 30 4.88 -11.04 -4.82
C ILE A 30 5.39 -11.62 -6.14
N PRO A 31 4.76 -11.26 -7.29
CA PRO A 31 5.17 -11.82 -8.56
C PRO A 31 6.65 -11.49 -8.76
N PRO A 32 7.49 -12.48 -9.16
CA PRO A 32 8.88 -12.20 -9.43
C PRO A 32 8.94 -11.12 -10.52
N SER A 33 9.54 -9.98 -10.20
CA SER A 33 9.80 -8.97 -11.22
C SER A 33 10.83 -9.54 -12.18
N PRO A 34 10.63 -9.42 -13.50
CA PRO A 34 11.65 -9.82 -14.48
C PRO A 34 12.88 -8.91 -14.46
N CYS A 35 12.82 -7.76 -13.77
CA CYS A 35 13.81 -6.68 -13.87
C CYS A 35 14.33 -6.13 -12.54
N CYS A 36 13.85 -6.66 -11.41
CA CYS A 36 14.45 -6.39 -10.11
C CYS A 36 15.16 -7.64 -9.61
N GLY A 37 15.89 -7.53 -8.49
CA GLY A 37 16.68 -8.64 -7.93
C GLY A 37 15.88 -9.92 -7.62
N GLN A 38 16.52 -10.89 -6.96
CA GLN A 38 15.82 -12.04 -6.37
C GLN A 38 16.44 -12.34 -5.01
N LEU A 39 16.01 -11.63 -3.97
CA LEU A 39 16.36 -11.86 -2.57
C LEU A 39 15.48 -12.91 -1.89
N HIS A 40 14.62 -13.63 -2.62
CA HIS A 40 13.94 -14.85 -2.15
C HIS A 40 13.37 -14.72 -0.71
N HIS A 41 12.48 -13.74 -0.48
CA HIS A 41 11.81 -13.50 0.82
C HIS A 41 12.69 -12.93 1.95
N GLN A 42 13.86 -12.35 1.64
CA GLN A 42 14.71 -11.63 2.58
C GLN A 42 14.62 -10.11 2.40
N GLY A 43 15.23 -9.35 3.31
CA GLY A 43 15.25 -7.90 3.27
C GLY A 43 13.88 -7.25 3.41
N LEU A 44 13.75 -6.03 2.90
CA LEU A 44 12.50 -5.26 3.00
C LEU A 44 11.35 -5.94 2.23
N ALA A 45 11.61 -6.46 1.02
CA ALA A 45 10.61 -7.19 0.25
C ALA A 45 10.09 -8.42 0.99
N GLY A 46 10.99 -9.19 1.61
CA GLY A 46 10.62 -10.32 2.47
C GLY A 46 9.82 -9.91 3.71
N ALA A 47 10.18 -8.80 4.36
CA ALA A 47 9.43 -8.27 5.50
C ALA A 47 8.01 -7.85 5.10
N LEU A 48 7.86 -7.15 3.98
CA LEU A 48 6.56 -6.74 3.45
C LEU A 48 5.72 -7.93 3.01
N GLY A 49 6.30 -8.93 2.35
CA GLY A 49 5.61 -10.17 1.99
C GLY A 49 5.06 -10.90 3.22
N ASN A 50 5.86 -11.06 4.27
CA ASN A 50 5.41 -11.66 5.53
C ASN A 50 4.27 -10.86 6.18
N MET A 51 4.37 -9.53 6.17
CA MET A 51 3.33 -8.64 6.66
C MET A 51 2.02 -8.78 5.87
N PHE A 52 2.08 -8.83 4.54
CA PHE A 52 0.91 -9.02 3.68
C PHE A 52 0.22 -10.35 3.92
N ASN A 53 0.99 -11.42 4.14
CA ASN A 53 0.45 -12.73 4.49
C ASN A 53 -0.27 -12.72 5.84
N LEU A 54 0.23 -11.99 6.83
CA LEU A 54 -0.43 -11.85 8.14
C LEU A 54 -1.77 -11.08 8.04
N MET A 55 -1.84 -10.08 7.16
CA MET A 55 -3.02 -9.21 7.07
C MET A 55 -4.14 -9.76 6.19
N ASP A 56 -3.91 -10.81 5.40
CA ASP A 56 -4.85 -11.29 4.37
C ASP A 56 -5.31 -10.14 3.46
N ILE A 57 -4.35 -9.59 2.70
CA ILE A 57 -4.54 -8.39 1.87
C ILE A 57 -5.76 -8.49 0.94
N GLU A 58 -6.02 -9.66 0.35
CA GLU A 58 -7.19 -9.85 -0.53
C GLU A 58 -8.50 -9.61 0.22
N CYS A 59 -8.64 -10.20 1.41
CA CYS A 59 -9.83 -10.00 2.23
C CYS A 59 -10.04 -8.52 2.58
N LYS A 60 -8.97 -7.81 2.94
CA LYS A 60 -9.06 -6.42 3.37
C LYS A 60 -9.34 -5.47 2.20
N VAL A 61 -8.89 -5.78 0.98
CA VAL A 61 -9.30 -5.00 -0.20
C VAL A 61 -10.77 -5.20 -0.55
N ASN A 62 -11.31 -6.41 -0.42
CA ASN A 62 -12.75 -6.61 -0.64
C ASN A 62 -13.59 -5.82 0.36
N MET A 63 -13.18 -5.78 1.62
CA MET A 63 -13.81 -4.96 2.64
C MET A 63 -13.80 -3.47 2.24
N PHE A 64 -12.71 -2.97 1.67
CA PHE A 64 -12.62 -1.59 1.18
C PHE A 64 -13.57 -1.32 0.01
N PHE A 65 -13.64 -2.21 -1.00
CA PHE A 65 -14.55 -2.04 -2.13
C PHE A 65 -16.02 -2.18 -1.73
N ASP A 66 -16.34 -3.13 -0.84
CA ASP A 66 -17.69 -3.26 -0.28
C ASP A 66 -18.08 -1.96 0.45
N ALA A 67 -17.16 -1.37 1.21
CA ALA A 67 -17.39 -0.08 1.86
C ALA A 67 -17.60 1.06 0.86
N ILE A 68 -16.82 1.15 -0.22
CA ILE A 68 -17.04 2.13 -1.30
C ILE A 68 -18.43 2.00 -1.92
N LEU A 69 -18.89 0.77 -2.16
CA LEU A 69 -20.17 0.49 -2.82
C LEU A 69 -21.38 0.72 -1.91
N THR A 70 -21.18 0.72 -0.59
CA THR A 70 -22.27 0.74 0.39
C THR A 70 -22.31 2.00 1.26
N ASP A 71 -21.21 2.75 1.34
CA ASP A 71 -21.07 3.92 2.20
C ASP A 71 -20.74 5.20 1.40
N PRO A 72 -21.58 6.25 1.49
CA PRO A 72 -21.39 7.47 0.73
C PRO A 72 -20.14 8.27 1.14
N ASP A 73 -19.71 8.20 2.41
CA ASP A 73 -18.49 8.87 2.87
C ASP A 73 -17.25 8.14 2.33
N MET A 74 -17.30 6.81 2.25
CA MET A 74 -16.23 6.01 1.60
C MET A 74 -16.15 6.26 0.10
N LEU A 75 -17.30 6.40 -0.58
CA LEU A 75 -17.33 6.81 -1.98
C LEU A 75 -16.76 8.22 -2.17
N ALA A 76 -17.10 9.16 -1.28
CA ALA A 76 -16.55 10.51 -1.31
C ALA A 76 -15.03 10.52 -1.10
N PHE A 77 -14.54 9.73 -0.14
CA PHE A 77 -13.11 9.49 0.08
C PHE A 77 -12.43 8.94 -1.19
N PHE A 78 -12.99 7.89 -1.79
CA PHE A 78 -12.45 7.29 -3.00
C PHE A 78 -12.40 8.27 -4.18
N ASN A 79 -13.47 9.05 -4.38
CA ASN A 79 -13.52 10.08 -5.42
C ASN A 79 -12.48 11.18 -5.20
N TYR A 80 -12.20 11.55 -3.95
CA TYR A 80 -11.17 12.54 -3.63
C TYR A 80 -9.77 12.04 -4.01
N ILE A 81 -9.38 10.84 -3.57
CA ILE A 81 -8.03 10.31 -3.83
C ILE A 81 -7.79 9.91 -5.29
N THR A 82 -8.85 9.70 -6.07
CA THR A 82 -8.78 9.44 -7.52
C THR A 82 -8.94 10.71 -8.37
N GLY A 83 -9.23 11.84 -7.71
CA GLY A 83 -9.46 13.15 -8.31
C GLY A 83 -8.20 13.81 -8.87
N PRO A 84 -8.36 14.82 -9.76
CA PRO A 84 -7.24 15.45 -10.46
C PRO A 84 -6.26 16.15 -9.50
N GLU A 85 -6.73 16.71 -8.39
CA GLU A 85 -5.92 17.38 -7.38
C GLU A 85 -4.90 16.42 -6.74
N PHE A 86 -5.35 15.23 -6.34
CA PHE A 86 -4.47 14.22 -5.75
C PHE A 86 -3.47 13.65 -6.78
N ARG A 87 -3.87 13.57 -8.06
CA ARG A 87 -2.96 13.16 -9.15
C ARG A 87 -1.79 14.15 -9.32
N VAL A 88 -2.02 15.45 -9.13
CA VAL A 88 -0.94 16.46 -9.22
C VAL A 88 0.13 16.18 -8.16
N LEU A 89 -0.27 15.87 -6.93
CA LEU A 89 0.65 15.49 -5.87
C LEU A 89 1.49 14.26 -6.26
N ILE A 90 0.83 13.18 -6.71
CA ILE A 90 1.50 11.93 -7.14
C ILE A 90 2.54 12.23 -8.23
N LEU A 91 2.15 12.98 -9.26
CA LEU A 91 3.04 13.33 -10.37
C LEU A 91 4.19 14.24 -9.94
N SER A 92 3.96 15.13 -8.98
CA SER A 92 5.02 16.00 -8.46
C SER A 92 6.13 15.19 -7.77
N VAL A 93 5.76 14.13 -7.04
CA VAL A 93 6.68 13.22 -6.37
C VAL A 93 7.40 12.32 -7.37
N GLN A 94 6.66 11.70 -8.30
CA GLN A 94 7.23 10.82 -9.34
C GLN A 94 8.28 11.51 -10.22
N ASN A 95 8.17 12.83 -10.39
CA ASN A 95 9.10 13.61 -11.20
C ASN A 95 10.38 14.02 -10.46
N MET A 96 10.46 13.83 -9.14
CA MET A 96 11.68 14.12 -8.37
C MET A 96 12.81 13.16 -8.77
N PRO A 97 14.04 13.67 -9.00
CA PRO A 97 15.20 12.80 -9.21
C PRO A 97 15.45 11.91 -7.99
N GLU A 98 15.28 12.42 -6.77
CA GLU A 98 15.43 11.66 -5.53
C GLU A 98 14.45 10.48 -5.46
N PHE A 99 13.22 10.67 -5.94
CA PHE A 99 12.22 9.60 -6.01
C PHE A 99 12.61 8.55 -7.04
N LYS A 100 13.07 8.94 -8.23
CA LYS A 100 13.53 8.00 -9.26
C LYS A 100 14.73 7.17 -8.76
N ASP A 101 15.68 7.81 -8.10
CA ASP A 101 16.84 7.14 -7.50
C ASP A 101 16.42 6.18 -6.38
N PHE A 102 15.41 6.56 -5.60
CA PHE A 102 14.82 5.71 -4.57
C PHE A 102 14.12 4.48 -5.16
N MET A 103 13.32 4.66 -6.21
CA MET A 103 12.65 3.57 -6.92
C MET A 103 13.64 2.58 -7.53
N TRP A 104 14.72 3.09 -8.11
CA TRP A 104 15.80 2.27 -8.63
C TRP A 104 16.51 1.48 -7.53
N TYR A 105 16.84 2.12 -6.40
CA TYR A 105 17.44 1.44 -5.25
C TYR A 105 16.53 0.32 -4.70
N PHE A 106 15.22 0.55 -4.67
CA PHE A 106 14.25 -0.46 -4.26
C PHE A 106 14.33 -1.71 -5.14
N CYS A 107 14.38 -1.52 -6.46
CA CYS A 107 14.48 -2.59 -7.43
C CYS A 107 15.81 -3.35 -7.32
N GLU A 108 16.94 -2.63 -7.37
CA GLU A 108 18.27 -3.22 -7.44
C GLU A 108 18.79 -3.77 -6.10
N ASN A 109 18.52 -3.05 -5.02
CA ASN A 109 19.19 -3.30 -3.74
C ASN A 109 18.28 -3.95 -2.71
N LEU A 110 16.96 -3.78 -2.84
CA LEU A 110 15.98 -4.31 -1.87
C LEU A 110 15.09 -5.40 -2.45
N ASP A 111 15.29 -5.75 -3.73
CA ASP A 111 14.45 -6.70 -4.46
C ASP A 111 12.96 -6.38 -4.33
N LEU A 112 12.63 -5.11 -4.49
CA LEU A 112 11.27 -4.63 -4.42
C LEU A 112 10.98 -3.82 -5.66
N ASP A 113 10.20 -4.41 -6.57
CA ASP A 113 9.76 -3.73 -7.79
C ASP A 113 8.70 -2.68 -7.48
N GLY A 114 9.16 -1.54 -6.96
CA GLY A 114 8.29 -0.41 -6.69
C GLY A 114 7.59 0.09 -7.95
N TYR A 115 8.21 -0.04 -9.13
CA TYR A 115 7.64 0.44 -10.39
C TYR A 115 6.39 -0.38 -10.74
N LEU A 116 6.43 -1.70 -10.56
CA LEU A 116 5.27 -2.58 -10.74
C LEU A 116 4.09 -2.13 -9.86
N TYR A 117 4.33 -1.88 -8.57
CA TYR A 117 3.29 -1.45 -7.64
C TYR A 117 2.73 -0.07 -7.99
N LEU A 118 3.60 0.91 -8.24
CA LEU A 118 3.17 2.26 -8.59
C LEU A 118 2.43 2.31 -9.93
N ASN A 119 2.85 1.53 -10.92
CA ASN A 119 2.18 1.48 -12.22
C ASN A 119 0.84 0.76 -12.13
N THR A 120 0.73 -0.27 -11.30
CA THR A 120 -0.54 -0.92 -10.98
C THR A 120 -1.51 0.06 -10.33
N LEU A 121 -1.04 0.85 -9.35
CA LEU A 121 -1.82 1.94 -8.77
C LEU A 121 -2.18 3.00 -9.81
N GLY A 122 -1.24 3.34 -10.68
CA GLY A 122 -1.47 4.34 -11.71
C GLY A 122 -2.54 3.93 -12.71
N ASP A 123 -2.61 2.65 -13.06
CA ASP A 123 -3.68 2.12 -13.93
C ASP A 123 -5.06 2.25 -13.27
N ILE A 124 -5.16 2.06 -11.95
CA ILE A 124 -6.40 2.22 -11.17
C ILE A 124 -6.76 3.70 -11.00
N LEU A 125 -5.77 4.52 -10.65
CA LEU A 125 -5.95 5.95 -10.36
C LEU A 125 -5.92 6.82 -11.62
N GLY A 126 -5.68 6.25 -12.79
CA GLY A 126 -5.55 6.97 -14.06
C GLY A 126 -4.35 7.92 -14.11
N THR A 127 -3.23 7.56 -13.48
CA THR A 127 -1.98 8.32 -13.61
C THR A 127 -1.09 7.72 -14.69
N PRO A 128 -0.32 8.55 -15.43
CA PRO A 128 0.76 8.07 -16.29
C PRO A 128 1.65 7.04 -15.58
N ARG A 129 2.03 6.00 -16.31
CA ARG A 129 3.00 5.01 -15.83
C ARG A 129 4.38 5.65 -15.71
N MET A 130 5.10 5.28 -14.66
CA MET A 130 6.50 5.59 -14.47
C MET A 130 7.36 4.63 -15.32
N PRO A 131 8.25 5.13 -16.19
CA PRO A 131 9.08 4.27 -17.02
C PRO A 131 10.13 3.54 -16.17
N HIS A 132 10.31 2.24 -16.43
CA HIS A 132 11.42 1.46 -15.87
C HIS A 132 12.73 1.83 -16.57
N PRO A 133 13.86 1.98 -15.85
CA PRO A 133 15.17 2.25 -16.47
C PRO A 133 15.61 1.17 -17.47
N GLU A 134 15.23 -0.09 -17.24
CA GLU A 134 15.54 -1.19 -18.16
C GLU A 134 14.54 -1.31 -19.34
N GLY A 135 13.42 -0.59 -19.30
CA GLY A 135 12.45 -0.49 -20.40
C GLY A 135 11.15 -1.29 -20.21
N ASP A 136 10.28 -1.22 -21.21
CA ASP A 136 8.86 -1.63 -21.10
C ASP A 136 8.64 -3.13 -20.80
N HIS A 137 9.63 -3.98 -21.11
CA HIS A 137 9.57 -5.42 -20.84
C HIS A 137 9.51 -5.77 -19.35
N CYS A 138 9.88 -4.81 -18.48
CA CYS A 138 9.81 -4.93 -17.03
C CYS A 138 8.41 -4.76 -16.46
N HIS A 139 7.49 -4.27 -17.30
CA HIS A 139 6.09 -4.10 -16.98
C HIS A 139 5.27 -4.83 -18.03
N PRO A 140 5.32 -6.18 -18.08
CA PRO A 140 4.28 -6.89 -18.82
C PRO A 140 2.95 -6.36 -18.31
N GLU A 141 2.03 -6.03 -19.23
CA GLU A 141 0.66 -5.72 -18.82
C GLU A 141 0.24 -6.80 -17.86
N PHE A 142 0.04 -6.43 -16.58
CA PHE A 142 -0.45 -7.40 -15.63
C PHE A 142 -1.77 -7.87 -16.23
N PRO A 143 -1.93 -9.17 -16.56
CA PRO A 143 -3.20 -9.65 -17.06
C PRO A 143 -4.12 -9.63 -15.85
N PHE A 144 -4.67 -8.45 -15.54
CA PHE A 144 -5.82 -8.37 -14.67
C PHE A 144 -6.91 -9.16 -15.40
N PRO A 145 -7.44 -10.24 -14.80
CA PRO A 145 -8.39 -11.12 -15.48
C PRO A 145 -9.62 -10.39 -16.03
N TRP A 146 -9.91 -9.18 -15.56
CA TRP A 146 -11.08 -8.40 -15.94
C TRP A 146 -10.94 -7.55 -17.22
N THR A 147 -9.75 -7.25 -17.73
CA THR A 147 -9.62 -6.44 -18.95
C THR A 147 -9.88 -7.27 -20.21
N SER A 148 -9.91 -8.61 -20.07
CA SER A 148 -10.21 -9.56 -21.14
C SER A 148 -11.34 -10.55 -20.84
N GLN A 149 -11.83 -10.68 -19.59
CA GLN A 149 -13.06 -11.42 -19.33
C GLN A 149 -14.30 -10.56 -19.59
N LYS A 150 -14.89 -10.74 -20.77
CA LYS A 150 -16.34 -10.60 -20.93
C LYS A 150 -16.99 -11.51 -19.89
N ALA A 151 -17.52 -10.94 -18.81
CA ALA A 151 -18.33 -11.67 -17.85
C ALA A 151 -19.44 -12.43 -18.58
N SER A 152 -19.36 -13.77 -18.61
CA SER A 152 -20.50 -14.60 -18.97
C SER A 152 -21.43 -14.66 -17.77
N PRO A 153 -22.71 -14.28 -17.92
CA PRO A 153 -23.65 -14.25 -16.81
C PRO A 153 -24.25 -15.65 -16.62
N THR A 154 -23.57 -16.56 -15.93
CA THR A 154 -24.26 -17.76 -15.43
C THR A 154 -23.81 -18.18 -14.04
N SER A 155 -24.75 -17.99 -13.11
CA SER A 155 -25.13 -18.90 -12.02
C SER A 155 -24.11 -19.26 -10.94
N SER A 156 -24.18 -18.56 -9.80
CA SER A 156 -24.41 -19.17 -8.46
C SER A 156 -24.36 -18.14 -7.32
N LEU A 157 -25.11 -17.04 -7.48
CA LEU A 157 -25.60 -16.24 -6.36
C LEU A 157 -26.65 -17.08 -5.62
N ASN A 158 -26.25 -17.98 -4.73
CA ASN A 158 -27.06 -18.53 -3.63
C ASN A 158 -26.30 -19.65 -2.91
N LYS A 159 -25.42 -19.25 -2.00
CA LYS A 159 -25.06 -19.96 -0.76
C LYS A 159 -23.93 -19.17 -0.15
N HIS A 160 -24.29 -18.26 0.76
CA HIS A 160 -23.68 -17.99 2.05
C HIS A 160 -24.48 -16.83 2.63
N LYS A 161 -25.06 -17.05 3.81
CA LYS A 161 -25.87 -16.07 4.51
C LYS A 161 -24.91 -14.96 4.90
N SER A 162 -25.03 -13.80 4.27
CA SER A 162 -24.37 -12.58 4.73
C SER A 162 -24.79 -12.38 6.18
N VAL A 163 -23.86 -12.54 7.11
CA VAL A 163 -24.02 -11.90 8.40
C VAL A 163 -23.81 -10.44 8.09
N ALA A 164 -24.90 -9.68 7.99
CA ALA A 164 -24.84 -8.24 7.93
C ALA A 164 -24.18 -7.78 9.23
N VAL A 165 -22.86 -7.61 9.21
CA VAL A 165 -22.17 -6.85 10.23
C VAL A 165 -22.78 -5.45 10.13
N PRO A 166 -23.38 -4.90 11.20
CA PRO A 166 -23.94 -3.55 11.14
C PRO A 166 -22.77 -2.59 10.96
N PHE A 167 -22.49 -2.24 9.71
CA PHE A 167 -21.58 -1.16 9.40
C PHE A 167 -22.29 0.12 9.84
N VAL A 168 -21.78 0.75 10.90
CA VAL A 168 -22.15 2.13 11.20
C VAL A 168 -21.32 2.97 10.20
N SER A 169 -21.95 3.91 9.51
CA SER A 169 -21.35 4.55 8.33
C SER A 169 -20.20 5.49 8.67
N GLY A 170 -19.29 5.71 7.71
CA GLY A 170 -18.26 6.74 7.75
C GLY A 170 -16.83 6.20 7.66
N VAL A 171 -15.93 7.01 7.09
CA VAL A 171 -14.51 6.66 6.90
C VAL A 171 -13.83 6.31 8.22
N ARG A 172 -14.14 7.03 9.32
CA ARG A 172 -13.55 6.73 10.64
C ARG A 172 -13.82 5.30 11.09
N LYS A 173 -15.08 4.85 11.01
CA LYS A 173 -15.42 3.52 11.49
C LYS A 173 -14.84 2.44 10.57
N PHE A 174 -14.83 2.67 9.26
CA PHE A 174 -14.09 1.79 8.35
C PHE A 174 -12.64 1.60 8.80
N MET A 175 -11.96 2.70 9.15
CA MET A 175 -10.59 2.63 9.65
C MET A 175 -10.48 1.90 11.00
N ASP A 176 -11.43 2.08 11.91
CA ASP A 176 -11.46 1.36 13.19
C ASP A 176 -11.68 -0.15 13.02
N ASP A 177 -12.62 -0.54 12.13
CA ASP A 177 -12.89 -1.93 11.79
C ASP A 177 -11.67 -2.56 11.10
N LEU A 178 -11.05 -1.86 10.16
CA LEU A 178 -9.83 -2.31 9.49
C LEU A 178 -8.68 -2.46 10.48
N GLN A 179 -8.51 -1.52 11.41
CA GLN A 179 -7.48 -1.58 12.44
C GLN A 179 -7.67 -2.77 13.39
N ALA A 180 -8.91 -3.10 13.76
CA ALA A 180 -9.22 -4.25 14.61
C ALA A 180 -8.87 -5.60 13.94
N GLU A 181 -8.87 -5.61 12.61
CA GLU A 181 -8.59 -6.77 11.77
C GLU A 181 -7.10 -6.93 11.42
N ILE A 182 -6.25 -5.95 11.76
CA ILE A 182 -4.81 -6.01 11.55
C ILE A 182 -4.17 -6.67 12.78
N PRO A 183 -3.43 -7.79 12.62
CA PRO A 183 -2.73 -8.45 13.73
C PRO A 183 -1.47 -7.67 14.11
N GLY A 184 -1.67 -6.52 14.79
CA GLY A 184 -0.61 -5.55 15.06
C GLY A 184 0.55 -6.10 15.89
N ASP A 185 0.26 -6.95 16.87
CA ASP A 185 1.26 -7.60 17.71
C ASP A 185 2.09 -8.61 16.89
N ASP A 186 1.43 -9.45 16.08
CA ASP A 186 2.12 -10.42 15.22
C ASP A 186 3.02 -9.73 14.18
N ILE A 187 2.57 -8.60 13.61
CA ILE A 187 3.38 -7.82 12.68
C ILE A 187 4.58 -7.18 13.39
N TYR A 188 4.39 -6.68 14.61
CA TYR A 188 5.49 -6.13 15.40
C TYR A 188 6.53 -7.21 15.74
N ASP A 189 6.09 -8.38 16.21
CA ASP A 189 6.96 -9.50 16.55
C ASP A 189 7.71 -10.01 15.30
N MET A 190 7.02 -10.12 14.16
CA MET A 190 7.62 -10.46 12.87
C MET A 190 8.67 -9.44 12.44
N TRP A 191 8.37 -8.14 12.57
CA TRP A 191 9.30 -7.06 12.24
C TRP A 191 10.55 -7.12 13.11
N MET A 192 10.38 -7.21 14.44
CA MET A 192 11.50 -7.27 15.38
C MET A 192 12.36 -8.51 15.16
N TYR A 193 11.75 -9.68 14.91
CA TYR A 193 12.48 -10.89 14.54
C TYR A 193 13.34 -10.67 13.29
N LYS A 194 12.80 -10.04 12.25
CA LYS A 194 13.57 -9.76 11.02
C LYS A 194 14.66 -8.71 11.24
N VAL A 195 14.45 -7.69 12.04
CA VAL A 195 15.50 -6.72 12.39
C VAL A 195 16.71 -7.41 13.00
N GLU A 196 16.50 -8.42 13.85
CA GLU A 196 17.58 -9.17 14.49
C GLU A 196 18.22 -10.23 13.58
N ASN A 197 17.45 -10.84 12.67
CA ASN A 197 17.86 -12.07 11.97
C ASN A 197 18.02 -11.92 10.45
N ASP A 198 17.57 -10.82 9.84
CA ASP A 198 17.62 -10.57 8.40
C ASP A 198 18.66 -9.49 8.07
N PRO A 199 19.89 -9.88 7.68
CA PRO A 199 20.96 -8.91 7.43
C PRO A 199 20.67 -7.96 6.25
N TYR A 200 19.68 -8.29 5.43
CA TYR A 200 19.27 -7.50 4.28
C TYR A 200 18.17 -6.47 4.62
N LEU A 201 17.56 -6.54 5.81
CA LEU A 201 16.51 -5.59 6.20
C LEU A 201 17.09 -4.21 6.54
N CYS A 202 18.22 -4.18 7.23
CA CYS A 202 18.81 -2.93 7.70
C CYS A 202 19.27 -1.97 6.59
N PRO A 203 19.87 -2.42 5.47
CA PRO A 203 20.11 -1.55 4.32
C PRO A 203 18.85 -0.84 3.82
N GLY A 204 17.72 -1.56 3.73
CA GLY A 204 16.43 -0.99 3.32
C GLY A 204 15.91 0.04 4.33
N TYR A 205 15.94 -0.29 5.62
CA TYR A 205 15.56 0.65 6.67
C TYR A 205 16.44 1.92 6.67
N LYS A 206 17.77 1.77 6.52
CA LYS A 206 18.72 2.90 6.43
C LYS A 206 18.45 3.79 5.21
N LYS A 207 17.98 3.21 4.10
CA LYS A 207 17.55 4.00 2.94
C LYS A 207 16.27 4.78 3.22
N LEU A 208 15.30 4.19 3.91
CA LEU A 208 14.07 4.87 4.33
C LEU A 208 14.35 5.99 5.35
N SER A 209 15.41 5.87 6.16
CA SER A 209 15.85 6.90 7.10
C SER A 209 16.83 7.92 6.50
N SER A 210 17.11 7.86 5.19
CA SER A 210 18.17 8.66 4.56
C SER A 210 17.76 10.12 4.33
N ALA A 211 18.75 11.00 4.13
CA ALA A 211 18.50 12.40 3.80
C ALA A 211 17.76 12.54 2.45
N GLU A 212 18.06 11.67 1.48
CA GLU A 212 17.37 11.63 0.19
C GLU A 212 15.89 11.26 0.36
N PHE A 213 15.57 10.22 1.15
CA PHE A 213 14.17 9.88 1.40
C PHE A 213 13.45 10.96 2.21
N ARG A 214 14.13 11.59 3.16
CA ARG A 214 13.59 12.73 3.91
C ARG A 214 13.22 13.90 2.98
N ALA A 215 13.99 14.16 1.92
CA ALA A 215 13.64 15.20 0.95
C ALA A 215 12.31 14.91 0.23
N ILE A 216 12.07 13.64 -0.13
CA ILE A 216 10.79 13.19 -0.69
C ILE A 216 9.66 13.40 0.32
N ALA A 217 9.85 12.96 1.57
CA ALA A 217 8.86 13.09 2.63
C ALA A 217 8.49 14.56 2.89
N LEU A 218 9.47 15.46 2.94
CA LEU A 218 9.24 16.89 3.15
C LEU A 218 8.51 17.53 1.95
N LYS A 219 8.81 17.10 0.72
CA LYS A 219 8.05 17.57 -0.46
C LYS A 219 6.57 17.21 -0.34
N VAL A 220 6.25 15.99 0.08
CA VAL A 220 4.86 15.57 0.32
C VAL A 220 4.25 16.35 1.47
N GLU A 221 4.92 16.42 2.62
CA GLU A 221 4.41 17.04 3.84
C GLU A 221 4.04 18.52 3.63
N TYR A 222 4.84 19.26 2.88
CA TYR A 222 4.62 20.68 2.62
C TYR A 222 3.84 20.94 1.32
N ASP A 223 3.35 19.91 0.63
CA ASP A 223 2.57 20.11 -0.58
C ASP A 223 1.15 20.61 -0.22
N PRO A 224 0.65 21.69 -0.85
CA PRO A 224 -0.70 22.20 -0.56
C PRO A 224 -1.81 21.18 -0.77
N GLU A 225 -1.67 20.24 -1.72
CA GLU A 225 -2.66 19.17 -1.91
C GLU A 225 -2.61 18.14 -0.80
N PHE A 226 -1.42 17.81 -0.28
CA PHE A 226 -1.30 16.90 0.86
C PHE A 226 -1.87 17.51 2.14
N ILE A 227 -1.65 18.80 2.37
CA ILE A 227 -2.25 19.53 3.50
C ILE A 227 -3.79 19.49 3.39
N ARG A 228 -4.34 19.78 2.20
CA ARG A 228 -5.79 19.66 1.97
C ARG A 228 -6.32 18.25 2.20
N PHE A 229 -5.56 17.23 1.81
CA PHE A 229 -5.92 15.85 2.04
C PHE A 229 -5.97 15.53 3.55
N VAL A 230 -4.97 15.99 4.31
CA VAL A 230 -4.96 15.88 5.78
C VAL A 230 -6.19 16.57 6.39
N ASP A 231 -6.52 17.79 5.96
CA ASP A 231 -7.72 18.50 6.43
C ASP A 231 -9.00 17.69 6.15
N LYS A 232 -9.10 17.05 4.97
CA LYS A 232 -10.23 16.16 4.63
C LYS A 232 -10.30 14.91 5.47
N LEU A 233 -9.17 14.30 5.78
CA LEU A 233 -9.12 13.16 6.69
C LEU A 233 -9.60 13.56 8.10
N GLU A 234 -9.20 14.74 8.59
CA GLU A 234 -9.68 15.27 9.87
C GLU A 234 -11.18 15.57 9.88
N GLU A 235 -11.74 16.11 8.78
CA GLU A 235 -13.19 16.27 8.59
C GLU A 235 -13.94 14.93 8.70
N TRP A 236 -13.32 13.83 8.24
CA TRP A 236 -13.84 12.47 8.37
C TRP A 236 -13.48 11.78 9.70
N GLY A 237 -12.91 12.51 10.66
CA GLY A 237 -12.58 12.03 12.00
C GLY A 237 -11.28 11.23 12.10
N ILE A 238 -10.44 11.24 11.06
CA ILE A 238 -9.16 10.54 11.04
C ILE A 238 -8.08 11.45 11.62
N GLU A 239 -7.43 10.99 12.68
CA GLU A 239 -6.36 11.73 13.36
C GLU A 239 -5.02 11.51 12.64
N MET A 240 -4.68 12.42 11.72
CA MET A 240 -3.45 12.31 10.92
C MET A 240 -2.21 12.84 11.62
N LYS A 241 -2.35 13.83 12.50
CA LYS A 241 -1.20 14.46 13.15
C LYS A 241 -0.37 13.46 13.97
N GLN A 242 -1.00 12.73 14.88
CA GLN A 242 -0.30 11.72 15.69
C GLN A 242 0.29 10.61 14.83
N PHE A 243 -0.44 10.20 13.79
CA PHE A 243 0.09 9.23 12.84
C PHE A 243 1.38 9.71 12.18
N MET A 244 1.41 10.96 11.71
CA MET A 244 2.61 11.55 11.11
C MET A 244 3.74 11.62 12.14
N ASP A 245 3.48 12.08 13.36
CA ASP A 245 4.50 12.16 14.42
C ASP A 245 5.11 10.77 14.73
N ASP A 246 4.28 9.73 14.78
CA ASP A 246 4.73 8.34 14.98
C ASP A 246 5.59 7.85 13.79
N LEU A 247 5.16 8.11 12.55
CA LEU A 247 5.90 7.74 11.34
C LEU A 247 7.27 8.43 11.29
N LYS A 248 7.30 9.71 11.62
CA LYS A 248 8.52 10.51 11.70
C LYS A 248 9.48 9.91 12.70
N TRP A 249 9.01 9.69 13.93
CA TRP A 249 9.78 9.03 14.98
C TRP A 249 10.38 7.70 14.52
N PHE A 250 9.59 6.85 13.86
CA PHE A 250 10.06 5.58 13.35
C PHE A 250 11.11 5.71 12.24
N LEU A 251 10.99 6.71 11.36
CA LEU A 251 11.89 6.88 10.23
C LEU A 251 13.19 7.59 10.59
N TRP A 252 13.20 8.51 11.55
CA TRP A 252 14.36 9.38 11.78
C TRP A 252 14.96 9.31 13.18
N GLU A 253 14.18 8.89 14.18
CA GLU A 253 14.60 8.90 15.59
C GLU A 253 14.80 7.48 16.15
N ALA A 254 14.05 6.50 15.65
CA ALA A 254 14.24 5.11 16.03
C ALA A 254 15.54 4.57 15.42
N ASP A 255 16.26 3.79 16.22
CA ASP A 255 17.54 3.19 15.81
C ASP A 255 17.44 1.68 15.95
N TYR A 256 16.72 1.07 14.99
CA TYR A 256 16.51 -0.37 14.91
C TYR A 256 17.73 -1.12 14.37
N CYS A 257 18.65 -0.42 13.71
CA CYS A 257 19.77 -1.02 12.98
C CYS A 257 21.13 -0.70 13.60
N ARG A 258 21.19 -0.66 14.94
CA ARG A 258 22.46 -0.54 15.68
C ARG A 258 23.34 -1.77 15.43
N THR A 259 24.40 -1.52 14.67
CA THR A 259 25.62 -2.32 14.61
C THR A 259 26.78 -1.43 14.97
#